data_AF-A0A0B8NT77-F1
#
_entry.id   AF-A0A0B8NT77-F1
#
_cell.length_a   1.000
_cell.length_b   1.000
_cell.length_c   1.000
_cell.angle_alpha   90.00
_cell.angle_beta   90.00
_cell.angle_gamma   90.00
#
_symmetry.space_group_name_H-M   'P 1'
#
loop_
_entity.id
_entity.type
_entity.pdbx_description
1 polymer ?
#
loop_
_entity_poly.entity_id
_entity_poly.type
_entity_poly.pdbx_seq_one_letter_code
_entity_poly.pdbx_strand_id
1 'polypeptide(L)'
;MSEGEHAQALAIFKTLPEELQAQGEVKLAIADCLLEGQQFSEAEVLLQKIPLEYQDNYYKGLIAKLELHAQAANSPEIQALEQQLAQDETNAQIANDLALQYHQVNRSEESLALIWSFISKDLNALDGEMRKTFMDVLTALGQENSTAKQYRRQLYSILY
;
A
#
# COMPACT_ATOMS: atom_id res chain seq x y z
N MET A 1 4.03 12.12 -17.05
CA MET A 1 2.66 12.60 -16.81
C MET A 1 2.62 13.03 -15.35
N SER A 2 1.88 14.07 -15.00
CA SER A 2 1.86 14.57 -13.62
C SER A 2 1.05 13.62 -12.74
N GLU A 3 1.40 13.45 -11.45
CA GLU A 3 0.67 12.59 -10.49
C GLU A 3 -0.87 12.78 -10.52
N GLY A 4 -1.35 14.00 -10.80
CA GLY A 4 -2.77 14.31 -10.95
C GLY A 4 -3.43 13.82 -12.25
N GLU A 5 -2.67 13.55 -13.32
CA GLU A 5 -3.17 13.02 -14.58
C GLU A 5 -3.40 11.50 -14.49
N HIS A 6 -2.58 10.77 -13.72
CA HIS A 6 -2.74 9.33 -13.50
C HIS A 6 -3.99 9.00 -12.69
N ALA A 7 -4.29 9.79 -11.65
CA ALA A 7 -5.53 9.65 -10.88
C ALA A 7 -6.77 9.89 -11.73
N GLN A 8 -6.72 10.87 -12.65
CA GLN A 8 -7.81 11.14 -13.59
C GLN A 8 -7.93 10.05 -14.66
N ALA A 9 -6.80 9.56 -15.19
CA ALA A 9 -6.79 8.45 -16.13
C ALA A 9 -7.41 7.20 -15.51
N LEU A 10 -7.09 6.90 -14.24
CA LEU A 10 -7.65 5.76 -13.51
C LEU A 10 -9.16 5.89 -13.29
N ALA A 11 -9.67 7.10 -13.04
CA ALA A 11 -11.10 7.36 -12.98
C ALA A 11 -11.77 7.12 -14.34
N ILE A 12 -11.15 7.55 -15.45
CA ILE A 12 -11.65 7.30 -16.81
C ILE A 12 -11.65 5.79 -17.10
N PHE A 13 -10.59 5.07 -16.75
CA PHE A 13 -10.51 3.63 -16.94
C PHE A 13 -11.62 2.88 -16.19
N LYS A 14 -11.97 3.31 -14.97
CA LYS A 14 -13.09 2.75 -14.20
C LYS A 14 -14.46 3.05 -14.80
N THR A 15 -14.59 4.08 -15.65
CA THR A 15 -15.85 4.41 -16.35
C THR A 15 -16.02 3.69 -17.68
N LEU A 16 -15.00 2.97 -18.15
CA LEU A 16 -15.07 2.19 -19.39
C LEU A 16 -16.01 0.98 -19.23
N PRO A 17 -16.61 0.48 -20.32
CA PRO A 17 -17.35 -0.78 -20.31
C PRO A 17 -16.49 -1.96 -19.84
N GLU A 18 -17.07 -2.92 -19.13
CA GLU A 18 -16.35 -4.12 -18.63
C GLU A 18 -15.65 -4.89 -19.75
N GLU A 19 -16.20 -4.92 -20.96
CA GLU A 19 -15.58 -5.53 -22.15
C GLU A 19 -14.24 -4.88 -22.53
N LEU A 20 -14.13 -3.55 -22.39
CA LEU A 20 -12.89 -2.83 -22.64
C LEU A 20 -11.93 -2.95 -21.46
N GLN A 21 -12.42 -2.91 -20.21
CA GLN A 21 -11.60 -3.17 -19.03
C GLN A 21 -11.03 -4.59 -19.01
N ALA A 22 -11.69 -5.55 -19.68
CA ALA A 22 -11.22 -6.91 -19.82
C ALA A 22 -10.02 -7.03 -20.78
N GLN A 23 -9.83 -6.08 -21.71
CA GLN A 23 -8.72 -6.11 -22.65
C GLN A 23 -7.37 -5.97 -21.95
N GLY A 24 -6.40 -6.78 -22.38
CA GLY A 24 -5.04 -6.77 -21.82
C GLY A 24 -4.37 -5.40 -21.94
N GLU A 25 -4.57 -4.68 -23.05
CA GLU A 25 -4.02 -3.34 -23.28
C GLU A 25 -4.54 -2.31 -22.26
N VAL A 26 -5.84 -2.32 -21.98
CA VAL A 26 -6.44 -1.42 -20.97
C VAL A 26 -5.97 -1.80 -19.57
N LYS A 27 -5.87 -3.09 -19.26
CA LYS A 27 -5.29 -3.56 -17.99
C LYS A 27 -3.85 -3.07 -17.82
N LEU A 28 -3.02 -3.18 -18.85
CA LEU A 28 -1.65 -2.66 -18.80
C LEU A 28 -1.61 -1.16 -18.51
N ALA A 29 -2.47 -0.37 -19.15
CA ALA A 29 -2.54 1.07 -18.90
C ALA A 29 -3.03 1.40 -17.48
N ILE A 30 -3.98 0.63 -16.94
CA ILE A 30 -4.42 0.73 -15.55
C ILE A 30 -3.26 0.41 -14.60
N ALA A 31 -2.52 -0.67 -14.85
CA ALA A 31 -1.38 -1.07 -14.03
C ALA A 31 -0.28 0.01 -14.02
N ASP A 32 0.00 0.65 -15.16
CA ASP A 32 0.95 1.76 -15.22
C ASP A 32 0.49 2.97 -14.40
N CYS A 33 -0.79 3.35 -14.52
CA CYS A 33 -1.35 4.41 -13.68
C CYS A 33 -1.33 4.07 -12.18
N LEU A 34 -1.55 2.80 -11.82
CA LEU A 34 -1.44 2.33 -10.44
C LEU A 34 -0.01 2.42 -9.93
N LEU A 35 0.99 2.02 -10.74
CA LEU A 35 2.41 2.14 -10.39
C LEU A 35 2.83 3.61 -10.19
N GLU A 36 2.42 4.51 -11.08
CA GLU A 36 2.69 5.96 -10.96
C GLU A 36 1.95 6.54 -9.73
N GLY A 37 0.78 6.01 -9.40
CA GLY A 37 0.01 6.35 -8.20
C GLY A 37 0.51 5.71 -6.90
N GLN A 38 1.67 5.05 -6.91
CA GLN A 38 2.25 4.32 -5.77
C GLN A 38 1.36 3.18 -5.24
N GLN A 39 0.39 2.72 -6.04
CA GLN A 39 -0.51 1.61 -5.73
C GLN A 39 0.05 0.27 -6.25
N PHE A 40 1.26 -0.08 -5.81
CA PHE A 40 2.02 -1.23 -6.30
C PHE A 40 1.29 -2.58 -6.11
N SER A 41 0.61 -2.76 -4.98
CA SER A 41 -0.12 -4.00 -4.67
C SER A 41 -1.31 -4.23 -5.63
N GLU A 42 -2.08 -3.19 -5.94
CA GLU A 42 -3.16 -3.29 -6.93
C GLU A 42 -2.59 -3.53 -8.33
N ALA A 43 -1.48 -2.87 -8.68
CA ALA A 43 -0.82 -3.07 -9.96
C ALA A 43 -0.35 -4.52 -10.14
N GLU A 44 0.24 -5.14 -9.11
CA GLU A 44 0.71 -6.53 -9.16
C GLU A 44 -0.44 -7.49 -9.43
N VAL A 45 -1.52 -7.38 -8.65
CA VAL A 45 -2.71 -8.25 -8.80
C VAL A 45 -3.32 -8.11 -10.19
N LEU A 46 -3.30 -6.90 -10.75
CA LEU A 46 -3.83 -6.64 -12.08
C LEU A 46 -2.91 -7.22 -13.17
N LEU A 47 -1.60 -7.05 -13.04
CA LEU A 47 -0.57 -7.60 -13.93
C LEU A 47 -0.62 -9.15 -13.95
N GLN A 48 -0.81 -9.81 -12.81
CA GLN A 48 -0.95 -11.28 -12.75
C GLN A 48 -2.20 -11.81 -13.47
N LYS A 49 -3.23 -10.98 -13.64
CA LYS A 49 -4.46 -11.32 -14.37
C LYS A 49 -4.36 -11.07 -15.88
N ILE A 50 -3.22 -10.59 -16.38
CA ILE A 50 -3.03 -10.31 -17.80
C ILE A 50 -2.70 -11.62 -18.53
N PRO A 51 -3.43 -11.96 -19.62
CA PRO A 51 -3.16 -13.16 -20.40
C PRO A 51 -1.75 -13.13 -20.98
N LEU A 52 -1.13 -14.30 -21.16
CA LEU A 52 0.21 -14.44 -21.75
C LEU A 52 0.32 -13.76 -23.13
N GLU A 53 -0.79 -13.71 -23.86
CA GLU A 53 -0.94 -13.08 -25.17
C GLU A 53 -0.65 -11.57 -25.15
N TYR A 54 -0.74 -10.92 -23.99
CA TYR A 54 -0.51 -9.48 -23.77
C TYR A 54 0.74 -9.22 -22.91
N GLN A 55 1.55 -10.24 -22.61
CA GLN A 55 2.80 -10.09 -21.84
C GLN A 55 3.96 -9.60 -22.72
N ASP A 56 3.73 -8.52 -23.45
CA ASP A 56 4.68 -7.85 -24.32
C ASP A 56 5.82 -7.15 -23.56
N ASN A 57 6.71 -6.48 -24.30
CA ASN A 57 7.78 -5.67 -23.71
C ASN A 57 7.25 -4.61 -22.73
N TYR A 58 6.04 -4.08 -22.95
CA TYR A 58 5.41 -3.12 -22.04
C TYR A 58 5.09 -3.76 -20.67
N TYR A 59 4.44 -4.92 -20.66
CA TYR A 59 4.17 -5.70 -19.44
C TYR A 59 5.47 -5.99 -18.66
N LYS A 60 6.51 -6.44 -19.35
CA LYS A 60 7.81 -6.73 -18.73
C LYS A 60 8.44 -5.48 -18.12
N GLY A 61 8.28 -4.33 -18.74
CA GLY A 61 8.72 -3.05 -18.19
C GLY A 61 7.98 -2.69 -16.88
N LEU A 62 6.66 -2.91 -16.84
CA LEU A 62 5.85 -2.68 -15.64
C LEU A 62 6.22 -3.64 -14.50
N ILE A 63 6.40 -4.94 -14.82
CA ILE A 63 6.86 -5.93 -13.85
C ILE A 63 8.25 -5.57 -13.32
N ALA A 64 9.19 -5.18 -14.18
CA ALA A 64 10.53 -4.80 -13.74
C ALA A 64 10.52 -3.56 -12.82
N LYS A 65 9.68 -2.55 -13.12
CA LYS A 65 9.45 -1.42 -12.21
C LYS A 65 8.90 -1.91 -10.87
N LEU A 66 7.87 -2.74 -10.91
CA LEU A 66 7.23 -3.30 -9.71
C LEU A 66 8.23 -4.08 -8.86
N GLU A 67 9.04 -4.95 -9.46
CA GLU A 67 10.09 -5.71 -8.77
C GLU A 67 11.16 -4.80 -8.17
N LEU A 68 11.59 -3.75 -8.88
CA LEU A 68 12.54 -2.77 -8.34
C LEU A 68 11.96 -2.04 -7.13
N HIS A 69 10.69 -1.64 -7.19
CA HIS A 69 9.99 -1.05 -6.04
C HIS A 69 9.82 -2.06 -4.90
N ALA A 70 9.45 -3.30 -5.19
CA ALA A 70 9.30 -4.35 -4.20
C ALA A 70 10.63 -4.72 -3.53
N GLN A 71 11.75 -4.70 -4.27
CA GLN A 71 13.09 -4.90 -3.70
C GLN A 71 13.51 -3.72 -2.82
N ALA A 72 13.29 -2.48 -3.28
CA ALA A 72 13.53 -1.30 -2.45
C ALA A 72 12.68 -1.33 -1.17
N ALA A 73 11.45 -1.85 -1.27
CA ALA A 73 10.52 -1.96 -0.17
C ALA A 73 10.67 -3.21 0.72
N ASN A 74 11.52 -4.16 0.33
CA ASN A 74 11.93 -5.31 1.15
C ASN A 74 13.39 -5.16 1.55
N SER A 75 13.67 -4.06 2.26
CA SER A 75 14.98 -3.84 2.86
C SER A 75 15.29 -4.95 3.89
N PRO A 76 16.57 -5.35 4.05
CA PRO A 76 16.97 -6.39 5.01
C PRO A 76 16.56 -6.04 6.46
N GLU A 77 16.44 -4.76 6.77
CA GLU A 77 15.99 -4.27 8.08
C GLU A 77 14.50 -4.56 8.33
N ILE A 78 13.64 -4.41 7.32
CA ILE A 78 12.22 -4.79 7.39
C ILE A 78 12.11 -6.30 7.61
N GLN A 79 12.86 -7.10 6.86
CA GLN A 79 12.84 -8.56 7.01
C GLN A 79 13.29 -9.01 8.41
N ALA A 80 14.32 -8.36 8.96
CA ALA A 80 14.78 -8.63 10.32
C ALA A 80 13.67 -8.30 11.35
N LEU A 81 13.05 -7.13 11.24
CA LEU A 81 11.96 -6.71 12.11
C LEU A 81 10.72 -7.62 11.99
N GLU A 82 10.34 -8.03 10.78
CA GLU A 82 9.27 -9.02 10.55
C GLU A 82 9.57 -10.35 11.23
N GLN A 83 10.80 -10.84 11.13
CA GLN A 83 11.21 -12.07 11.80
C GLN A 83 11.19 -11.93 13.32
N GLN A 84 11.64 -10.80 13.84
CA GLN A 84 11.59 -10.53 15.27
C GLN A 84 10.15 -10.41 15.78
N LEU A 85 9.29 -9.73 15.02
CA LEU A 85 7.86 -9.62 15.34
C LEU A 85 7.16 -10.97 15.25
N ALA A 86 7.51 -11.83 14.29
CA ALA A 86 6.98 -13.18 14.19
C ALA A 86 7.40 -14.07 15.37
N GLN A 87 8.53 -13.76 16.02
CA GLN A 87 8.95 -14.43 17.26
C GLN A 87 8.28 -13.82 18.50
N ASP A 88 8.01 -12.52 18.50
CA ASP A 88 7.38 -11.80 19.60
C ASP A 88 6.26 -10.86 19.10
N GLU A 89 5.13 -11.47 18.74
CA GLU A 89 3.97 -10.79 18.14
C GLU A 89 3.28 -9.80 19.09
N THR A 90 3.64 -9.84 20.37
CA THR A 90 3.15 -8.95 21.42
C THR A 90 4.04 -7.73 21.65
N ASN A 91 5.23 -7.69 21.03
CA ASN A 91 6.16 -6.60 21.23
C ASN A 91 5.76 -5.35 20.44
N ALA A 92 5.06 -4.46 21.12
CA ALA A 92 4.63 -3.17 20.60
C ALA A 92 5.80 -2.33 20.03
N GLN A 93 7.00 -2.42 20.61
CA GLN A 93 8.15 -1.64 20.16
C GLN A 93 8.61 -2.10 18.77
N ILE A 94 8.76 -3.41 18.58
CA ILE A 94 9.16 -4.01 17.29
C ILE A 94 8.10 -3.71 16.23
N ALA A 95 6.83 -3.79 16.59
CA ALA A 95 5.74 -3.45 15.68
C ALA A 95 5.77 -1.98 15.24
N ASN A 96 6.07 -1.04 16.15
CA ASN A 96 6.18 0.38 15.82
C ASN A 96 7.38 0.66 14.91
N ASP A 97 8.55 0.07 15.21
CA ASP A 97 9.74 0.17 14.35
C ASP A 97 9.47 -0.39 12.95
N LEU A 98 8.85 -1.57 12.86
CA LEU A 98 8.48 -2.19 11.58
C LEU A 98 7.50 -1.29 10.81
N ALA A 99 6.51 -0.72 11.49
CA ALA A 99 5.56 0.19 10.87
C ALA A 99 6.21 1.48 10.36
N LEU A 100 7.19 2.02 11.08
CA LEU A 100 7.99 3.17 10.61
C LEU A 100 8.78 2.82 9.35
N GLN A 101 9.41 1.64 9.32
CA GLN A 101 10.14 1.18 8.14
C GLN A 101 9.22 0.96 6.94
N TYR A 102 8.07 0.32 7.14
CA TYR A 102 7.05 0.21 6.10
C TYR A 102 6.62 1.57 5.55
N HIS A 103 6.45 2.57 6.42
CA HIS A 103 6.13 3.92 5.98
C HIS A 103 7.24 4.54 5.12
N GLN A 104 8.51 4.38 5.49
CA GLN A 104 9.65 4.88 4.72
C GLN A 104 9.73 4.28 3.32
N VAL A 105 9.33 3.01 3.16
CA VAL A 105 9.32 2.32 1.86
C VAL A 105 7.98 2.39 1.13
N ASN A 106 7.12 3.37 1.46
CA ASN A 106 5.81 3.55 0.85
C ASN A 106 4.80 2.40 1.07
N ARG A 107 5.09 1.44 1.95
CA ARG A 107 4.17 0.37 2.42
C ARG A 107 3.26 0.86 3.54
N SER A 108 2.69 2.06 3.36
CA SER A 108 1.91 2.71 4.41
C SER A 108 0.63 1.94 4.80
N GLU A 109 0.04 1.16 3.88
CA GLU A 109 -1.13 0.34 4.20
C GLU A 109 -0.83 -0.77 5.20
N GLU A 110 0.34 -1.41 5.05
CA GLU A 110 0.81 -2.47 5.95
C GLU A 110 1.25 -1.90 7.29
N SER A 111 1.93 -0.74 7.27
CA SER A 111 2.23 0.05 8.46
C SER A 111 0.97 0.32 9.30
N LEU A 112 -0.10 0.82 8.65
CA LEU A 112 -1.37 1.09 9.32
C LEU A 112 -2.01 -0.19 9.85
N ALA A 113 -2.09 -1.25 9.04
CA ALA A 113 -2.68 -2.52 9.47
C ALA A 113 -1.96 -3.12 10.69
N LEU A 114 -0.63 -3.02 10.69
CA LEU A 114 0.22 -3.48 11.79
C LEU A 114 -0.08 -2.69 13.06
N ILE A 115 0.06 -1.36 13.03
CA ILE A 115 -0.21 -0.52 14.20
C ILE A 115 -1.65 -0.71 14.68
N TRP A 116 -2.62 -0.77 13.78
CA TRP A 116 -4.04 -0.98 14.09
C TRP A 116 -4.26 -2.25 14.92
N SER A 117 -3.54 -3.34 14.61
CA SER A 117 -3.65 -4.62 15.32
C SER A 117 -3.21 -4.55 16.79
N PHE A 118 -2.36 -3.57 17.13
CA PHE A 118 -1.95 -3.27 18.50
C PHE A 118 -2.85 -2.24 19.16
N ILE A 119 -3.09 -1.08 18.53
CA ILE A 119 -3.90 0.00 19.14
C ILE A 119 -5.37 -0.39 19.31
N SER A 120 -5.89 -1.30 18.47
CA SER A 120 -7.24 -1.85 18.65
C SER A 120 -7.36 -2.72 19.91
N LYS A 121 -6.25 -3.23 20.46
CA LYS A 121 -6.20 -3.99 21.71
C LYS A 121 -5.78 -3.10 22.89
N ASP A 122 -4.79 -2.25 22.68
CA ASP A 122 -4.25 -1.34 23.68
C ASP A 122 -3.94 0.04 23.07
N LEU A 123 -4.85 0.99 23.28
CA LEU A 123 -4.74 2.37 22.79
C LEU A 123 -3.56 3.15 23.40
N ASN A 124 -3.03 2.70 24.54
CA ASN A 124 -1.90 3.30 25.24
C ASN A 124 -0.58 2.56 24.95
N ALA A 125 -0.54 1.69 23.93
CA ALA A 125 0.67 0.99 23.55
C ALA A 125 1.81 1.97 23.31
N LEU A 126 2.97 1.71 23.92
CA LEU A 126 4.14 2.60 23.95
C LEU A 126 3.81 4.00 24.48
N ASP A 127 3.03 4.12 25.55
CA ASP A 127 2.62 5.42 26.13
C ASP A 127 1.83 6.31 25.13
N GLY A 128 1.17 5.67 24.16
CA GLY A 128 0.45 6.37 23.09
C GLY A 128 1.34 6.80 21.91
N GLU A 129 2.62 6.46 21.90
CA GLU A 129 3.52 6.70 20.76
C GLU A 129 3.01 6.00 19.50
N MET A 130 2.56 4.75 19.63
CA MET A 130 2.11 3.98 18.46
C MET A 130 0.88 4.61 17.78
N ARG A 131 -0.05 5.16 18.59
CA ARG A 131 -1.18 5.94 18.09
C ARG A 131 -0.72 7.21 17.36
N LYS A 132 0.33 7.87 17.86
CA LYS A 132 0.90 9.06 17.22
C LYS A 132 1.50 8.71 15.87
N THR A 133 2.28 7.62 15.79
CA THR A 133 2.80 7.10 14.51
C THR A 133 1.67 6.81 13.53
N PHE A 134 0.59 6.15 13.98
CA PHE A 134 -0.58 5.87 13.14
C PHE A 134 -1.20 7.14 12.55
N MET A 135 -1.37 8.19 13.36
CA MET A 135 -1.90 9.46 12.91
C MET A 135 -0.96 10.18 11.93
N ASP A 136 0.34 10.07 12.12
CA ASP A 136 1.35 10.66 11.24
C ASP A 136 1.30 9.99 9.85
N VAL A 137 1.28 8.65 9.81
CA VAL A 137 1.15 7.87 8.56
C VAL A 137 -0.17 8.20 7.84
N LEU A 138 -1.29 8.31 8.57
CA LEU A 138 -2.56 8.73 7.98
C LEU A 138 -2.49 10.14 7.39
N THR A 139 -1.72 11.04 8.01
CA THR A 139 -1.56 12.42 7.53
C THR A 139 -0.69 12.46 6.28
N ALA A 140 0.40 11.69 6.26
CA ALA A 140 1.29 11.54 5.12
C ALA A 140 0.58 10.96 3.88
N LEU A 141 -0.31 9.99 4.05
CA LEU A 141 -1.15 9.43 2.97
C LEU A 141 -2.17 10.41 2.39
N GLY A 142 -2.41 11.54 3.06
CA GLY A 142 -3.35 12.56 2.60
C GLY A 142 -4.82 12.19 2.79
N GLN A 143 -5.70 13.05 2.29
CA GLN A 143 -7.16 12.88 2.42
C GLN A 143 -7.79 12.15 1.23
N GLU A 144 -7.09 12.01 0.12
CA GLU A 144 -7.64 11.37 -1.09
C GLU A 144 -7.47 9.86 -1.08
N ASN A 145 -6.56 9.34 -0.25
CA ASN A 145 -6.32 7.91 -0.09
C ASN A 145 -7.50 7.19 0.60
N SER A 146 -8.03 6.16 -0.06
CA SER A 146 -9.19 5.39 0.41
C SER A 146 -8.90 4.62 1.71
N THR A 147 -7.72 4.03 1.82
CA THR A 147 -7.26 3.27 2.99
C THR A 147 -7.15 4.20 4.21
N ALA A 148 -6.57 5.39 4.03
CA ALA A 148 -6.48 6.39 5.10
C ALA A 148 -7.88 6.84 5.61
N LYS A 149 -8.87 7.00 4.71
CA LYS A 149 -10.26 7.32 5.11
C LYS A 149 -10.89 6.21 5.95
N GLN A 150 -10.70 4.95 5.55
CA GLN A 150 -11.24 3.80 6.26
C GLN A 150 -10.68 3.72 7.68
N TYR A 151 -9.36 3.79 7.82
CA TYR A 151 -8.68 3.72 9.12
C TYR A 151 -8.98 4.92 10.02
N ARG A 152 -9.09 6.15 9.48
CA ARG A 152 -9.57 7.31 10.27
C ARG A 152 -10.93 7.02 10.89
N ARG A 153 -11.88 6.48 10.11
CA ARG A 153 -13.23 6.18 10.60
C ARG A 153 -13.20 5.13 11.71
N GLN A 154 -12.39 4.07 11.55
CA GLN A 154 -12.23 3.04 12.56
C GLN A 154 -11.60 3.61 13.86
N LEU A 155 -10.57 4.45 13.73
CA LEU A 155 -9.93 5.11 14.87
C LEU A 155 -10.92 5.95 15.68
N TYR A 156 -11.79 6.71 15.01
CA TYR A 156 -12.84 7.46 15.70
C TYR A 156 -13.84 6.56 16.43
N SER A 157 -14.16 5.37 15.90
CA SER A 157 -15.09 4.44 16.54
C SER A 157 -14.56 3.79 17.82
N ILE A 158 -13.23 3.69 18.00
CA ILE A 158 -12.64 3.16 19.24
C ILE A 158 -12.34 4.24 20.28
N LEU A 159 -12.32 5.52 19.86
CA LEU A 159 -12.08 6.67 20.74
C LEU A 159 -13.34 7.20 21.41
N TYR A 160 -14.53 6.79 20.95
CA TYR A 160 -15.84 7.26 21.40
C TYR A 160 -16.66 6.10 21.96
#